data_AF-A0A424YIG2-F1
#
_entry.id   AF-A0A424YIG2-F1
#
_cell.length_a   1.000
_cell.length_b   1.000
_cell.length_c   1.000
_cell.angle_alpha   90.00
_cell.angle_beta   90.00
_cell.angle_gamma   90.00
#
_symmetry.space_group_name_H-M   'P 1'
#
loop_
_entity.id
_entity.type
_entity.pdbx_description
1 polymer ?
#
loop_
_entity_poly.entity_id
_entity_poly.type
_entity_poly.pdbx_seq_one_letter_code
_entity_poly.pdbx_strand_id
1 'polypeptide(L)' 'EREKLYYAIKNILGKAIKARGTSVVNYTDGNGNQGSYQEQLMVYKKLGKPCQICGTSIERIVLGGRGTYFCPSCQV' A
#
# COMPACT_ATOMS: atom_id res chain seq x y z
N GLU A 1 -4.23 -17.92 7.05
CA GLU A 1 -3.52 -16.80 6.38
C GLU A 1 -3.85 -16.67 4.90
N ARG A 2 -3.79 -17.75 4.10
CA ARG A 2 -4.04 -17.71 2.65
C ARG A 2 -5.38 -17.08 2.26
N GLU A 3 -6.47 -17.47 2.92
CA GLU A 3 -7.79 -16.88 2.69
C GLU A 3 -7.83 -15.39 3.04
N LYS A 4 -7.27 -15.00 4.20
CA LYS A 4 -7.17 -13.59 4.61
C LYS A 4 -6.43 -12.77 3.55
N LEU A 5 -5.31 -13.29 3.05
CA LEU A 5 -4.54 -12.65 1.98
C LEU A 5 -5.33 -12.57 0.67
N TYR A 6 -6.00 -13.65 0.26
CA TYR A 6 -6.82 -13.68 -0.95
C TYR A 6 -7.90 -12.60 -0.93
N TYR A 7 -8.66 -12.50 0.16
CA TYR A 7 -9.70 -11.49 0.29
C TYR A 7 -9.13 -10.07 0.41
N ALA A 8 -8.01 -9.89 1.12
CA ALA A 8 -7.34 -8.60 1.21
C ALA A 8 -6.89 -8.09 -0.16
N ILE A 9 -6.27 -8.95 -0.98
CA ILE A 9 -5.83 -8.61 -2.35
C ILE A 9 -7.03 -8.15 -3.18
N LYS A 10 -8.11 -8.92 -3.24
CA LYS A 10 -9.30 -8.56 -4.02
C LYS A 10 -9.93 -7.25 -3.56
N ASN A 11 -10.03 -7.04 -2.24
CA ASN A 11 -10.60 -5.83 -1.67
C ASN A 11 -9.75 -4.59 -2.02
N ILE A 12 -8.44 -4.65 -1.79
CA ILE A 12 -7.53 -3.54 -2.05
C ILE A 12 -7.45 -3.22 -3.55
N LEU A 13 -7.38 -4.23 -4.43
CA LEU A 13 -7.44 -4.00 -5.87
C LEU A 13 -8.76 -3.34 -6.29
N GLY A 14 -9.90 -3.79 -5.75
CA GLY A 14 -11.20 -3.17 -6.02
C GLY A 14 -11.26 -1.71 -5.58
N LYS A 15 -10.71 -1.35 -4.41
CA LYS A 15 -10.61 0.04 -3.95
C LYS A 15 -9.68 0.88 -4.83
N ALA A 16 -8.52 0.34 -5.20
CA ALA A 16 -7.57 1.02 -6.05
C ALA A 16 -8.14 1.31 -7.45
N ILE A 17 -8.86 0.35 -8.05
CA ILE A 17 -9.54 0.55 -9.35
C ILE A 17 -10.57 1.68 -9.26
N LYS A 18 -11.41 1.69 -8.20
CA LYS A 18 -12.38 2.78 -7.98
C LYS A 18 -11.71 4.15 -7.83
N ALA A 19 -10.52 4.19 -7.25
CA ALA A 19 -9.70 5.38 -7.10
C ALA A 19 -8.78 5.67 -8.31
N ARG A 20 -8.98 4.98 -9.45
CA ARG A 20 -8.15 5.12 -10.67
C ARG A 20 -6.66 4.84 -10.48
N GLY A 21 -6.33 3.99 -9.52
CA GLY A 21 -4.97 3.60 -9.20
C GLY A 21 -4.23 4.63 -8.34
N THR A 22 -2.91 4.58 -8.40
CA THR A 22 -2.02 5.37 -7.53
C THR A 22 -1.09 6.23 -8.38
N SER A 23 -1.16 7.55 -8.24
CA SER A 23 -0.31 8.51 -8.97
C SER A 23 0.84 9.01 -8.09
N VAL A 24 1.71 8.09 -7.63
CA VAL A 24 2.82 8.43 -6.70
C VAL A 24 3.94 9.22 -7.38
N VAL A 25 4.19 8.96 -8.66
CA VAL A 25 5.29 9.60 -9.42
C VAL A 25 4.67 10.30 -10.63
N ASN A 26 4.58 9.61 -11.77
CA ASN A 26 4.12 10.21 -13.04
C ASN A 26 3.02 9.37 -13.71
N TYR A 27 2.35 8.48 -12.98
CA TYR A 27 1.30 7.64 -13.55
C TYR A 27 -0.01 8.42 -13.74
N THR A 28 -0.62 8.30 -14.91
CA THR A 28 -1.98 8.74 -15.25
C THR A 28 -2.71 7.62 -15.98
N ASP A 29 -4.04 7.60 -15.91
CA ASP A 29 -4.85 6.67 -16.72
C ASP A 29 -4.79 7.02 -18.22
N GLY A 30 -5.42 6.18 -19.06
CA GLY A 30 -5.42 6.36 -20.53
C GLY A 30 -6.07 7.66 -21.01
N ASN A 31 -6.80 8.36 -20.14
CA ASN A 31 -7.42 9.66 -20.41
C ASN A 31 -6.61 10.81 -19.77
N GLY A 32 -5.41 10.55 -19.24
CA GLY A 32 -4.55 11.54 -18.60
C GLY A 32 -4.95 11.90 -17.16
N ASN A 33 -5.91 11.22 -16.54
CA ASN A 33 -6.32 11.55 -15.17
C ASN A 33 -5.42 10.87 -14.13
N GLN A 34 -5.21 11.55 -13.02
CA GLN A 34 -4.50 10.99 -11.87
C GLN A 34 -5.42 10.07 -11.05
N GLY A 35 -4.83 9.04 -10.45
CA GLY A 35 -5.46 8.24 -9.41
C GLY A 35 -5.25 8.86 -8.03
N SER A 36 -6.11 8.49 -7.08
CA SER A 36 -6.09 9.01 -5.71
C SER A 36 -5.76 7.97 -4.64
N TYR A 37 -5.46 6.72 -5.02
CA TYR A 37 -5.29 5.65 -4.03
C TYR A 37 -4.06 5.82 -3.12
N GLN A 38 -3.09 6.68 -3.49
CA GLN A 38 -1.93 7.00 -2.66
C GLN A 38 -2.30 7.51 -1.28
N GLU A 39 -3.44 8.19 -1.17
CA GLU A 39 -3.96 8.75 0.09
C GLU A 39 -4.41 7.64 1.06
N GLN A 40 -4.75 6.46 0.54
CA GLN A 40 -5.24 5.31 1.30
C GLN A 40 -4.16 4.27 1.59
N LEU A 41 -2.92 4.47 1.15
CA LEU A 41 -1.83 3.53 1.39
C LEU A 41 -1.55 3.39 2.88
N MET A 42 -1.56 2.16 3.41
CA MET A 42 -1.34 1.92 4.84
C MET A 42 0.13 2.02 5.26
N VAL A 43 1.05 1.49 4.42
CA VAL A 43 2.48 1.33 4.78
C VAL A 43 3.47 1.80 3.70
N TYR A 44 3.09 1.73 2.41
CA TYR A 44 4.01 2.04 1.31
C TYR A 44 4.50 3.49 1.36
N LYS A 45 5.81 3.70 1.24
CA LYS A 45 6.48 5.02 1.38
C LYS A 45 6.17 5.74 2.71
N LYS A 46 5.87 4.98 3.77
CA LYS A 46 5.63 5.52 5.13
C LYS A 46 6.70 5.12 6.14
N LEU A 47 7.91 4.75 5.72
CA LEU A 47 9.04 4.44 6.62
C LEU A 47 9.16 5.50 7.73
N GLY A 48 9.25 5.06 8.98
CA GLY A 48 9.36 5.92 10.15
C GLY A 48 8.04 6.47 10.67
N LYS A 49 6.97 6.52 9.85
CA LYS A 49 5.66 7.01 10.27
C LYS A 49 4.93 5.99 11.14
N PRO A 50 4.05 6.42 12.06
CA PRO A 50 3.26 5.50 12.87
C PRO A 50 2.29 4.69 12.02
N CYS A 51 2.19 3.39 12.30
CA CYS A 51 1.18 2.51 11.74
C CYS A 51 -0.22 3.02 12.10
N GLN A 52 -1.11 3.10 11.11
CA GLN A 52 -2.49 3.56 11.31
C GLN A 52 -3.35 2.61 12.15
N ILE A 53 -2.85 1.41 12.48
CA ILE A 53 -3.56 0.40 13.28
C ILE A 53 -3.06 0.40 14.72
N CYS A 54 -1.74 0.31 14.93
CA CYS A 54 -1.16 0.10 16.27
C CYS A 54 -0.19 1.21 16.73
N GLY A 55 0.10 2.20 15.88
CA GLY A 55 1.06 3.27 16.19
C GLY A 55 2.54 2.89 16.06
N THR A 56 2.91 1.61 16.00
CA THR A 56 4.31 1.17 15.78
C THR A 56 4.88 1.77 14.51
N SER A 57 6.15 2.18 14.54
CA SER A 57 6.82 2.76 13.37
C SER A 57 6.87 1.77 12.20
N ILE A 58 6.53 2.23 10.99
CA ILE A 58 6.62 1.43 9.77
C ILE A 58 8.08 1.24 9.38
N GLU A 59 8.43 0.00 9.06
CA GLU A 59 9.78 -0.38 8.62
C GLU A 59 9.85 -0.61 7.11
N ARG A 60 11.08 -0.61 6.59
CA ARG A 60 11.38 -0.92 5.20
C ARG A 60 12.59 -1.85 5.14
N ILE A 61 12.43 -2.96 4.43
CA ILE A 61 13.53 -3.88 4.09
C ILE A 61 13.73 -3.94 2.58
N VAL A 62 14.84 -4.54 2.15
CA VAL A 62 15.03 -4.96 0.76
C VAL A 62 14.85 -6.48 0.72
N LEU A 63 13.85 -6.94 -0.03
CA LEU A 63 13.52 -8.35 -0.20
C LEU A 63 13.55 -8.69 -1.69
N GLY A 64 14.40 -9.63 -2.10
CA GLY A 64 14.56 -10.01 -3.51
C GLY A 64 14.92 -8.81 -4.41
N GLY A 65 15.71 -7.86 -3.90
CA GLY A 65 16.10 -6.64 -4.62
C GLY A 65 15.03 -5.55 -4.70
N ARG A 66 13.85 -5.72 -4.07
CA ARG A 66 12.78 -4.72 -4.04
C ARG A 66 12.56 -4.18 -2.62
N GLY A 67 12.27 -2.87 -2.52
CA GLY A 67 11.91 -2.25 -1.25
C GLY A 67 10.51 -2.69 -0.80
N THR A 68 10.42 -3.27 0.39
CA THR A 68 9.17 -3.74 1.01
C THR A 68 8.92 -2.95 2.29
N TYR A 69 7.72 -2.38 2.42
CA TYR A 69 7.29 -1.65 3.62
C TYR A 69 6.28 -2.49 4.39
N PHE A 70 6.39 -2.53 5.72
CA PHE A 70 5.48 -3.30 6.58
C PHE A 70 5.47 -2.75 8.02
N CYS A 71 4.46 -3.13 8.79
CA CYS A 71 4.44 -2.89 10.23
C CYS A 71 4.95 -4.13 10.98
N PRO A 72 6.05 -4.04 11.77
CA PRO A 72 6.62 -5.21 12.45
C PRO A 72 5.72 -5.77 13.56
N SER A 73 4.75 -4.98 14.05
CA SER A 73 3.79 -5.40 15.08
C SER A 73 2.52 -6.02 14.48
N CYS A 74 1.99 -5.46 13.38
CA CYS A 74 0.74 -5.94 12.79
C CYS A 74 0.92 -7.09 11.80
N GLN A 75 2.12 -7.31 11.27
CA GLN A 75 2.39 -8.31 10.23
C GLN A 75 3.38 -9.35 10.77
N VAL A 76 2.83 -10.33 11.50
CA VAL A 76 3.51 -11.50 12.06
C VAL A 76 3.07 -12.78 11.37
#